data_AF-A0A662DB89-F1
#
_entry.id   AF-A0A662DB89-F1
#
_cell.length_a   1.000
_cell.length_b   1.000
_cell.length_c   1.000
_cell.angle_alpha   90.00
_cell.angle_beta   90.00
_cell.angle_gamma   90.00
#
_symmetry.space_group_name_H-M   'P 1'
#
loop_
_entity.id
_entity.type
_entity.pdbx_description
1 polymer ?
#
loop_
_entity_poly.entity_id
_entity_poly.type
_entity_poly.pdbx_seq_one_letter_code
_entity_poly.pdbx_strand_id
1 'polypeptide(L)'
;MNNNLVLIDTSVWIFALSKNFLPEIKQRVDTLLKENRVAICSMVKLKLLGGIRTKKEFERLKSRLDSLYEIKINDNVWHKAAEMALSAP
;
A
#
# COMPACT_ATOMS: atom_id res chain seq x y z
N MET A 1 -22.74 6.87 0.40
CA MET A 1 -21.67 5.99 -0.10
C MET A 1 -20.74 5.71 1.07
N ASN A 2 -20.77 4.52 1.67
CA ASN A 2 -19.82 4.20 2.73
C ASN A 2 -18.42 4.10 2.13
N ASN A 3 -17.55 5.01 2.54
CA ASN A 3 -16.19 5.18 2.06
C ASN A 3 -15.29 4.09 2.67
N ASN A 4 -15.55 2.83 2.31
CA ASN A 4 -14.97 1.64 2.93
C ASN A 4 -13.61 1.27 2.30
N LEU A 5 -12.78 2.30 2.11
CA LEU A 5 -11.42 2.16 1.61
C LEU A 5 -10.56 1.37 2.59
N VAL A 6 -9.67 0.55 2.05
CA VAL A 6 -8.76 -0.30 2.81
C VAL A 6 -7.34 0.11 2.44
N LEU A 7 -6.63 0.70 3.40
CA LEU A 7 -5.19 0.93 3.26
C LEU A 7 -4.47 -0.40 3.46
N ILE A 8 -3.83 -0.89 2.40
CA ILE A 8 -3.11 -2.16 2.44
C ILE A 8 -1.66 -1.90 2.86
N ASP A 9 -1.22 -2.54 3.95
CA ASP A 9 0.15 -2.47 4.42
C ASP A 9 1.16 -3.09 3.43
N THR A 10 2.41 -2.66 3.51
CA THR A 10 3.47 -3.14 2.61
C THR A 10 3.70 -4.65 2.72
N SER A 11 3.60 -5.23 3.92
CA SER A 11 3.79 -6.67 4.12
C SER A 11 2.79 -7.50 3.30
N VAL A 12 1.52 -7.10 3.30
CA VAL A 12 0.45 -7.73 2.53
C VAL A 12 0.71 -7.63 1.02
N TRP A 13 1.15 -6.46 0.54
CA TRP A 13 1.55 -6.29 -0.86
C TRP A 13 2.71 -7.20 -1.24
N ILE A 14 3.74 -7.31 -0.39
CA ILE A 14 4.89 -8.19 -0.65
C ILE A 14 4.41 -9.64 -0.78
N PHE A 15 3.56 -10.12 0.14
CA PHE A 15 3.00 -11.46 0.04
C PHE A 15 2.11 -11.65 -1.20
N ALA A 16 1.33 -10.65 -1.61
CA ALA A 16 0.45 -10.74 -2.78
C ALA A 16 1.20 -10.66 -4.13
N LEU A 17 2.32 -9.95 -4.18
CA LEU A 17 3.07 -9.66 -5.42
C LEU A 17 4.30 -10.57 -5.61
N SER A 18 4.74 -11.30 -4.58
CA SER A 18 5.92 -12.16 -4.69
C SER A 18 5.68 -13.36 -5.62
N LYS A 19 6.77 -13.98 -6.10
CA LYS A 19 6.68 -15.21 -6.89
C LYS A 19 6.02 -16.37 -6.12
N ASN A 20 6.27 -16.43 -4.81
CA ASN A 20 5.69 -17.42 -3.90
C ASN A 20 4.55 -16.76 -3.10
N PHE A 21 3.58 -16.19 -3.81
CA PHE A 21 2.49 -15.47 -3.16
C PHE A 21 1.62 -16.40 -2.31
N LEU A 22 1.03 -15.85 -1.26
CA LEU A 22 0.04 -16.56 -0.44
C LEU A 22 -1.33 -16.45 -1.11
N PRO A 23 -1.98 -17.57 -1.53
CA PRO A 23 -3.19 -17.52 -2.34
C PRO A 23 -4.35 -16.74 -1.71
N GLU A 24 -4.58 -16.93 -0.42
CA GLU A 24 -5.66 -16.26 0.32
C GLU A 24 -5.45 -14.73 0.37
N ILE A 25 -4.21 -14.31 0.62
CA ILE A 25 -3.84 -12.89 0.63
C ILE A 25 -4.03 -12.30 -0.76
N LYS A 26 -3.51 -12.98 -1.80
CA LYS A 26 -3.65 -12.52 -3.17
C LYS A 26 -5.12 -12.40 -3.58
N GLN A 27 -5.94 -13.40 -3.27
CA GLN A 27 -7.37 -13.39 -3.57
C GLN A 27 -8.09 -12.23 -2.88
N ARG A 28 -7.75 -11.94 -1.62
CA ARG A 28 -8.32 -10.83 -0.88
C ARG A 28 -7.94 -9.48 -1.49
N VAL A 29 -6.67 -9.29 -1.83
CA VAL A 29 -6.18 -8.08 -2.52
C VAL A 29 -6.86 -7.90 -3.87
N ASP A 30 -6.94 -8.95 -4.68
CA ASP A 30 -7.59 -8.91 -5.99
C ASP A 30 -9.08 -8.55 -5.89
N THR A 31 -9.77 -9.02 -4.85
CA THR A 31 -11.18 -8.68 -4.57
C THR A 31 -11.33 -7.19 -4.26
N LEU A 32 -10.50 -6.66 -3.35
CA LEU A 32 -10.52 -5.24 -3.00
C LEU A 32 -10.18 -4.32 -4.19
N LEU A 33 -9.25 -4.76 -5.05
CA LEU A 33 -8.89 -4.06 -6.29
C LEU A 33 -10.09 -3.99 -7.25
N LYS A 34 -10.79 -5.12 -7.47
CA LYS A 34 -12.00 -5.17 -8.32
C LYS A 34 -13.13 -4.30 -7.78
N GLU A 35 -13.24 -4.19 -6.46
CA GLU A 35 -14.24 -3.34 -5.80
C GLU A 35 -13.84 -1.84 -5.77
N ASN A 36 -12.67 -1.45 -6.29
CA ASN A 36 -12.11 -0.10 -6.18
C ASN A 36 -11.99 0.40 -4.73
N ARG A 37 -11.66 -0.50 -3.80
CA ARG A 37 -11.58 -0.21 -2.37
C ARG A 37 -10.16 -0.10 -1.84
N VAL A 38 -9.16 -0.32 -2.68
CA VAL A 38 -7.77 -0.24 -2.25
C VAL A 38 -7.32 1.21 -2.18
N ALA A 39 -6.84 1.60 -1.00
CA ALA A 39 -6.10 2.83 -0.79
C ALA A 39 -4.61 2.53 -0.61
N ILE A 40 -3.78 3.52 -0.92
CA ILE A 40 -2.33 3.49 -0.73
C ILE A 40 -1.85 4.81 -0.14
N CYS A 41 -0.69 4.82 0.52
CA CYS A 41 -0.03 6.05 0.95
C CYS A 41 1.40 6.10 0.40
N SER A 42 2.00 7.29 0.42
CA SER A 42 3.33 7.52 -0.17
C SER A 42 4.42 6.65 0.49
N MET A 43 4.29 6.31 1.78
CA MET A 43 5.22 5.44 2.49
C MET A 43 5.18 3.98 2.00
N VAL A 44 3.97 3.45 1.75
CA VAL A 44 3.81 2.11 1.15
C VAL A 44 4.34 2.10 -0.28
N LYS A 45 4.04 3.13 -1.09
CA LYS A 45 4.60 3.28 -2.45
C LYS A 45 6.12 3.28 -2.43
N LEU A 46 6.73 4.08 -1.57
CA LEU A 46 8.19 4.17 -1.43
C LEU A 46 8.80 2.79 -1.19
N LYS A 47 8.27 2.02 -0.23
CA LYS A 47 8.82 0.72 0.12
C LYS A 47 8.65 -0.32 -0.99
N LEU A 48 7.50 -0.33 -1.68
CA LEU A 48 7.26 -1.24 -2.81
C LEU A 48 8.16 -0.93 -4.01
N LEU A 49 8.26 0.35 -4.38
CA LEU A 49 9.05 0.80 -5.52
C LEU A 49 10.55 0.69 -5.27
N GLY A 50 11.00 0.94 -4.03
CA GLY A 50 12.40 0.79 -3.63
C GLY A 50 12.92 -0.66 -3.67
N GLY A 51 12.02 -1.65 -3.67
CA GLY A 51 12.37 -3.06 -3.81
C GLY A 51 12.63 -3.53 -5.25
N ILE A 52 12.37 -2.69 -6.25
CA ILE A 52 12.46 -3.05 -7.66
C ILE A 52 13.87 -2.82 -8.21
N ARG A 53 14.38 -3.80 -8.98
CA ARG A 53 15.78 -3.81 -9.48
C ARG A 53 15.94 -3.23 -10.88
N THR A 54 14.87 -3.11 -11.65
CA THR A 54 14.94 -2.63 -13.04
C THR A 54 14.00 -1.44 -13.25
N LYS A 55 14.44 -0.47 -14.07
CA LYS A 55 13.64 0.71 -14.41
C LYS A 55 12.31 0.33 -15.07
N LYS A 56 12.31 -0.71 -15.93
CA LYS A 56 11.11 -1.19 -16.61
C LYS A 56 10.07 -1.72 -15.63
N GLU A 57 10.48 -2.51 -14.64
CA GLU A 57 9.57 -3.00 -13.60
C GLU A 57 9.10 -1.87 -12.68
N PHE A 58 9.98 -0.90 -12.40
CA PHE A 58 9.66 0.27 -11.57
C PHE A 58 8.53 1.08 -12.20
N GLU A 59 8.66 1.47 -13.47
CA GLU A 59 7.64 2.26 -14.17
C GLU A 59 6.31 1.51 -14.27
N ARG A 60 6.38 0.20 -14.55
CA ARG A 60 5.19 -0.65 -14.63
C ARG A 60 4.45 -0.73 -13.28
N LEU A 61 5.17 -0.91 -12.18
CA LEU A 61 4.55 -0.97 -10.85
C LEU A 61 4.05 0.41 -10.44
N LYS A 62 4.84 1.45 -10.62
CA LYS A 62 4.48 2.84 -10.32
C LYS A 62 3.17 3.24 -10.99
N SER A 63 3.04 3.01 -12.29
CA SER A 63 1.80 3.32 -13.03
C SER A 63 0.56 2.62 -12.44
N ARG A 64 0.69 1.39 -11.95
CA ARG A 64 -0.40 0.64 -11.30
C ARG A 64 -0.71 1.15 -9.89
N LEU A 65 0.28 1.58 -9.14
CA LEU A 65 0.08 2.13 -7.81
C LEU A 65 -0.51 3.55 -7.86
N ASP A 66 -0.14 4.34 -8.87
CA ASP A 66 -0.63 5.70 -9.08
C ASP A 66 -2.10 5.75 -9.50
N SER A 67 -2.69 4.63 -9.95
CA SER A 67 -4.12 4.54 -10.23
C SER A 67 -4.98 4.25 -8.98
N LEU A 68 -4.36 3.96 -7.83
CA LEU A 68 -5.07 3.69 -6.58
C LEU A 68 -5.43 4.99 -5.86
N TYR A 69 -6.41 4.92 -4.95
CA TYR A 69 -6.75 6.07 -4.11
C TYR A 69 -5.59 6.38 -3.15
N GLU A 70 -4.96 7.56 -3.29
CA GLU A 70 -3.86 7.97 -2.42
C GLU A 70 -4.35 8.72 -1.18
N ILE A 71 -4.05 8.16 -0.01
CA ILE A 71 -4.16 8.84 1.28
C ILE A 71 -2.92 9.71 1.45
N LYS A 72 -3.13 11.03 1.47
CA LYS A 72 -2.04 12.01 1.67
C LYS A 72 -1.49 11.92 3.09
N ILE A 73 -0.18 11.87 3.20
CA ILE A 73 0.55 12.03 4.45
C ILE A 73 0.93 13.50 4.55
N ASN A 74 0.46 14.18 5.60
CA ASN A 74 0.79 15.57 5.90
C ASN A 74 1.44 15.67 7.29
N ASP A 75 1.85 16.87 7.68
CA ASP A 75 2.56 17.11 8.94
C ASP A 75 1.76 16.65 10.17
N ASN A 76 0.43 16.78 10.14
CA ASN A 76 -0.44 16.31 11.21
C ASN A 76 -0.44 14.78 11.35
N VAL A 77 -0.34 14.04 10.24
CA VAL A 77 -0.20 12.57 10.29
C VAL A 77 1.12 12.20 10.97
N TRP A 78 2.21 12.89 10.65
CA TRP A 78 3.51 12.66 11.29
C TRP A 78 3.50 13.01 12.77
N HIS A 79 2.88 14.13 13.13
CA HIS A 79 2.73 14.54 14.52
C HIS A 79 2.00 13.47 15.34
N LYS A 80 0.83 13.01 14.86
CA LYS A 80 0.07 11.93 15.51
C LYS A 80 0.85 10.63 15.60
N ALA A 81 1.60 10.26 14.56
CA ALA A 81 2.44 9.08 14.59
C ALA A 81 3.52 9.17 15.69
N ALA A 82 4.10 10.35 15.90
CA ALA A 82 5.07 10.59 16.97
C ALA A 82 4.43 10.48 18.37
N GLU A 83 3.23 11.05 18.56
CA GLU A 83 2.46 10.92 19.81
C GLU A 83 2.15 9.46 20.14
N MET A 84 1.75 8.68 19.14
CA MET A 84 1.50 7.24 19.28
C MET A 84 2.77 6.47 19.65
N ALA A 85 3.91 6.81 19.04
CA ALA A 85 5.19 6.18 19.35
C ALA A 85 5.67 6.46 20.77
N LEU A 86 5.43 7.67 21.30
CA LEU A 86 5.70 8.02 22.69
C LEU A 86 4.84 7.22 23.67
N SER A 87 3.59 6.93 23.28
CA SER A 87 2.59 6.26 24.12
C SER A 87 2.65 4.73 24.02
N ALA A 88 3.54 4.18 23.19
CA ALA A 88 3.74 2.74 23.08
C ALA A 88 4.58 2.26 24.29
N PRO A 89 4.12 1.23 25.03
CA PRO A 89 4.84 0.67 26.17
C PRO A 89 6.13 -0.06 25.76
#